data_AF-A0A8T4R8F7-F1
#
_entry.id   AF-A0A8T4R8F7-F1
#
_cell.length_a   1.000
_cell.length_b   1.000
_cell.length_c   1.000
_cell.angle_alpha   90.00
_cell.angle_beta   90.00
_cell.angle_gamma   90.00
#
_symmetry.space_group_name_H-M   'P 1'
#
loop_
_entity.id
_entity.type
_entity.pdbx_description
1 polymer ?
#
loop_
_entity_poly.entity_id
_entity_poly.type
_entity_poly.pdbx_seq_one_letter_code
_entity_poly.pdbx_strand_id
1 'polypeptide(L)'
;MQKERVVLSVLVMGIFLLVLMQDPSTTGFVPSKSYTQGLNIEVSESQRFRLSGDSPLKFTSLMLSGEVKGKGLANIYLIAGEHRWLVYSNKQKQGREVSKITGFATSELTIEPKEKLDIKETLPEGYMTHEGQFSNECAETCILDSNLLKDSEAWLEIIVGNQTRMKISDIIFTVETPEVE
;
A
#
# COMPACT_ATOMS: atom_id res chain seq x y z
N MET A 1 -9.59 26.19 -58.15
CA MET A 1 -10.81 25.63 -57.53
C MET A 1 -10.84 24.11 -57.36
N GLN A 2 -10.86 23.25 -58.40
CA GLN A 2 -10.94 21.80 -58.16
C GLN A 2 -9.70 21.20 -57.47
N LYS A 3 -8.49 21.61 -57.87
CA LYS A 3 -7.23 21.12 -57.26
C LYS A 3 -7.09 21.51 -55.78
N GLU A 4 -7.50 22.73 -55.42
CA GLU A 4 -7.48 23.20 -54.02
C GLU A 4 -8.45 22.43 -53.15
N ARG A 5 -9.63 22.05 -53.68
CA ARG A 5 -10.60 21.21 -52.97
C ARG A 5 -10.06 19.80 -52.72
N VAL A 6 -9.37 19.21 -53.70
CA VAL A 6 -8.76 17.88 -53.55
C VAL A 6 -7.64 17.90 -52.50
N VAL A 7 -6.76 18.90 -52.54
CA VAL A 7 -5.69 19.06 -51.54
C VAL A 7 -6.26 19.24 -50.14
N LEU A 8 -7.31 20.07 -49.99
CA LEU A 8 -7.98 20.27 -48.71
C LEU A 8 -8.59 18.96 -48.18
N SER A 9 -9.24 18.18 -49.04
CA SER A 9 -9.85 16.90 -48.63
C SER A 9 -8.83 15.85 -48.18
N VAL A 10 -7.67 15.78 -48.85
CA VAL A 10 -6.58 14.86 -48.46
C VAL A 10 -5.98 15.28 -47.11
N LEU A 11 -5.84 16.58 -46.90
CA LEU A 11 -5.27 17.14 -45.67
C LEU A 11 -6.20 16.91 -44.47
N VAL A 12 -7.51 17.10 -44.65
CA VAL A 12 -8.52 16.80 -43.63
C VAL A 12 -8.57 15.30 -43.31
N MET A 13 -8.53 14.44 -44.32
CA MET A 13 -8.50 12.99 -44.12
C MET A 13 -7.24 12.54 -43.36
N GLY A 14 -6.08 13.13 -43.68
CA GLY A 14 -4.82 12.85 -42.98
C GLY A 14 -4.84 13.25 -41.51
N ILE A 15 -5.41 14.41 -41.18
CA ILE A 15 -5.59 14.86 -39.78
C ILE A 15 -6.55 13.92 -39.05
N PHE A 16 -7.65 13.51 -39.69
CA PHE A 16 -8.63 12.61 -39.08
C PHE A 16 -8.03 11.24 -38.74
N LEU A 17 -7.20 10.69 -39.64
CA LEU A 17 -6.46 9.45 -39.40
C LEU A 17 -5.46 9.60 -38.25
N LEU A 18 -4.76 10.72 -38.15
CA LEU A 18 -3.83 11.00 -37.04
C LEU A 18 -4.54 11.05 -35.69
N VAL A 19 -5.75 11.59 -35.62
CA VAL A 19 -6.55 11.62 -34.38
C VAL A 19 -7.02 10.22 -33.98
N LEU A 20 -7.37 9.35 -34.95
CA LEU A 20 -7.78 7.98 -34.66
C LEU A 20 -6.62 7.05 -34.23
N MET A 21 -5.37 7.41 -34.54
CA MET A 21 -4.17 6.69 -34.09
C MET A 21 -3.63 7.18 -32.74
N GLN A 22 -4.25 8.21 -32.15
CA GLN A 22 -4.00 8.55 -30.75
C GLN A 22 -4.80 7.56 -29.91
N ASP A 23 -4.13 6.53 -29.39
CA ASP A 23 -4.74 5.58 -28.47
C ASP A 23 -5.44 6.38 -27.36
N PRO A 24 -6.77 6.26 -27.20
CA PRO A 24 -7.43 6.89 -26.07
C PRO A 24 -6.84 6.25 -24.83
N SER A 25 -6.06 7.01 -24.05
CA SER A 25 -5.77 6.62 -22.68
C SER A 25 -7.09 6.72 -21.92
N THR A 26 -7.88 5.64 -21.97
CA THR A 26 -8.96 5.42 -21.03
C THR A 26 -8.33 5.42 -19.64
N THR A 27 -8.34 6.59 -19.02
CA THR A 27 -8.21 6.74 -17.57
C THR A 27 -9.51 6.22 -16.98
N GLY A 28 -9.72 4.91 -17.11
CA GLY A 28 -10.87 4.21 -16.54
C GLY A 28 -10.83 4.42 -15.04
N PHE A 29 -11.83 5.09 -14.50
CA PHE A 29 -12.02 5.20 -13.08
C PHE A 29 -12.45 3.83 -12.57
N VAL A 30 -11.55 3.08 -11.92
CA VAL A 30 -11.92 1.85 -11.23
C VAL A 30 -12.53 2.26 -9.89
N PRO A 31 -13.84 2.03 -9.66
CA PRO A 31 -14.45 2.38 -8.40
C PRO A 31 -13.79 1.58 -7.28
N SER A 32 -13.28 2.29 -6.28
CA SER A 32 -12.61 1.70 -5.14
C SER A 32 -13.20 2.24 -3.84
N LYS A 33 -13.11 1.43 -2.79
CA LYS A 33 -13.59 1.80 -1.46
C LYS A 33 -12.51 1.57 -0.43
N SER A 34 -12.24 2.61 0.35
CA SER A 34 -11.29 2.57 1.46
C SER A 34 -12.00 2.25 2.77
N TYR A 35 -11.32 1.46 3.58
CA TYR A 35 -11.76 1.02 4.90
C TYR A 35 -10.64 1.27 5.88
N THR A 36 -11.02 1.66 7.11
CA THR A 36 -10.12 1.80 8.24
C THR A 36 -10.59 0.85 9.34
N GLN A 37 -9.67 0.23 10.03
CA GLN A 37 -9.98 -0.54 11.21
C GLN A 37 -9.02 -0.18 12.32
N GLY A 38 -9.59 0.14 13.48
CA GLY A 38 -8.83 0.28 14.72
C GLY A 38 -8.24 -1.06 15.12
N LEU A 39 -6.92 -1.11 15.20
CA LEU A 39 -6.14 -2.21 15.74
C LEU A 39 -5.64 -1.83 17.13
N ASN A 40 -5.45 -2.81 17.99
CA ASN A 40 -4.81 -2.60 19.28
C ASN A 40 -3.75 -3.66 19.51
N ILE A 41 -2.86 -3.79 18.52
CA ILE A 41 -1.79 -4.78 18.52
C ILE A 41 -0.55 -4.11 19.11
N GLU A 42 -0.02 -4.68 20.20
CA GLU A 42 1.29 -4.30 20.75
C GLU A 42 2.23 -5.49 20.63
N VAL A 43 3.40 -5.24 20.03
CA VAL A 43 4.45 -6.26 19.87
C VAL A 43 5.77 -5.75 20.43
N SER A 44 6.39 -6.58 21.25
CA SER A 44 7.76 -6.39 21.78
C SER A 44 8.76 -7.39 21.18
N GLU A 45 8.28 -8.26 20.30
CA GLU A 45 9.05 -9.30 19.61
C GLU A 45 8.44 -9.54 18.23
N SER A 46 9.27 -10.02 17.29
CA SER A 46 8.85 -10.25 15.91
C SER A 46 7.71 -11.27 15.87
N GLN A 47 6.62 -10.93 15.19
CA GLN A 47 5.38 -11.72 15.20
C GLN A 47 4.66 -11.60 13.86
N ARG A 48 3.85 -12.62 13.55
CA ARG A 48 3.01 -12.65 12.37
C ARG A 48 1.52 -12.71 12.74
N PHE A 49 0.74 -11.89 12.05
CA PHE A 49 -0.70 -11.78 12.18
C PHE A 49 -1.37 -12.19 10.88
N ARG A 50 -2.44 -12.95 10.98
CA ARG A 50 -3.26 -13.31 9.82
C ARG A 50 -4.24 -12.18 9.53
N LEU A 51 -4.34 -11.82 8.26
CA LEU A 51 -5.44 -11.03 7.71
C LEU A 51 -6.36 -11.99 6.97
N SER A 52 -7.65 -11.99 7.30
CA SER A 52 -8.63 -12.83 6.59
C SER A 52 -9.93 -12.07 6.36
N GLY A 53 -10.56 -12.33 5.22
CA GLY A 53 -11.90 -11.84 4.90
C GLY A 53 -12.77 -12.95 4.28
N ASP A 54 -14.07 -12.67 4.17
CA ASP A 54 -15.04 -13.59 3.57
C ASP A 54 -14.93 -13.70 2.03
N SER A 55 -14.07 -12.89 1.43
CA SER A 55 -13.81 -12.83 0.00
C SER A 55 -12.33 -12.54 -0.25
N PRO A 56 -11.82 -12.79 -1.47
CA PRO A 56 -10.46 -12.38 -1.85
C PRO A 56 -10.19 -10.93 -1.47
N LEU A 57 -9.06 -10.69 -0.80
CA LEU A 57 -8.80 -9.40 -0.17
C LEU A 57 -8.65 -8.26 -1.19
N LYS A 58 -8.13 -8.54 -2.39
CA LYS A 58 -8.01 -7.61 -3.53
C LYS A 58 -7.62 -6.17 -3.14
N PHE A 59 -6.61 -6.03 -2.28
CA PHE A 59 -6.17 -4.71 -1.85
C PHE A 59 -5.50 -3.96 -3.00
N THR A 60 -5.90 -2.71 -3.20
CA THR A 60 -5.22 -1.73 -4.06
C THR A 60 -4.31 -0.80 -3.28
N SER A 61 -4.50 -0.69 -1.96
CA SER A 61 -3.56 -0.03 -1.07
C SER A 61 -3.70 -0.58 0.34
N LEU A 62 -2.62 -0.56 1.12
CA LEU A 62 -2.62 -0.85 2.55
C LEU A 62 -1.69 0.11 3.27
N MET A 63 -2.21 0.78 4.30
CA MET A 63 -1.50 1.75 5.13
C MET A 63 -1.69 1.39 6.61
N LEU A 64 -0.74 1.78 7.45
CA LEU A 64 -0.79 1.53 8.89
C LEU A 64 -0.54 2.81 9.69
N SER A 65 -1.19 2.90 10.84
CA SER A 65 -0.96 3.92 11.86
C SER A 65 -0.54 3.28 13.17
N GLY A 66 0.31 3.94 13.93
CA GLY A 66 0.84 3.38 15.16
C GLY A 66 1.93 4.20 15.82
N GLU A 67 2.71 3.52 16.66
CA GLU A 67 3.81 4.12 17.42
C GLU A 67 4.96 3.12 17.56
N VAL A 68 6.20 3.61 17.45
CA VAL A 68 7.42 2.86 17.77
C VAL A 68 8.11 3.51 18.96
N LYS A 69 8.45 2.70 19.96
CA LYS A 69 9.23 3.10 21.14
C LYS A 69 10.51 2.27 21.21
N GLY A 70 11.62 2.93 21.51
CA GLY A 70 12.94 2.29 21.62
C GLY A 70 13.76 2.32 20.33
N LYS A 71 15.06 2.06 20.50
CA LYS A 71 16.09 2.42 19.52
C LYS A 71 16.31 1.39 18.40
N GLY A 72 15.65 0.24 18.45
CA GLY A 72 15.84 -0.79 17.44
C GLY A 72 15.01 -0.55 16.18
N LEU A 73 15.33 -1.34 15.16
CA LEU A 73 14.63 -1.32 13.89
C LEU A 73 13.23 -1.91 14.07
N ALA A 74 12.25 -1.33 13.39
CA ALA A 74 10.91 -1.88 13.33
C ALA A 74 10.39 -1.79 11.89
N ASN A 75 10.06 -2.94 11.32
CA ASN A 75 9.55 -3.08 9.97
C ASN A 75 8.23 -3.86 9.98
N ILE A 76 7.32 -3.47 9.11
CA ILE A 76 6.05 -4.18 8.90
C ILE A 76 5.96 -4.56 7.43
N TYR A 77 5.65 -5.82 7.17
CA TYR A 77 5.50 -6.38 5.83
C TYR A 77 4.09 -6.93 5.63
N LEU A 78 3.55 -6.74 4.44
CA LEU A 78 2.39 -7.46 3.93
C LEU A 78 2.92 -8.66 3.12
N ILE A 79 2.44 -9.86 3.43
CA ILE A 79 2.79 -11.07 2.69
C ILE A 79 1.51 -11.68 2.13
N ALA A 80 1.46 -11.89 0.81
CA ALA A 80 0.38 -12.63 0.16
C ALA A 80 0.97 -13.53 -0.94
N GLY A 81 0.67 -14.82 -0.89
CA GLY A 81 1.32 -15.81 -1.75
C GLY A 81 2.85 -15.76 -1.61
N GLU A 82 3.54 -15.56 -2.74
CA GLU A 82 5.00 -15.45 -2.83
C GLU A 82 5.52 -14.01 -2.66
N HIS A 83 4.62 -13.03 -2.56
CA HIS A 83 5.00 -11.62 -2.51
C HIS A 83 5.11 -11.12 -1.07
N ARG A 84 6.12 -10.29 -0.82
CA ARG A 84 6.39 -9.61 0.45
C ARG A 84 6.65 -8.14 0.17
N TRP A 85 5.75 -7.27 0.63
CA TRP A 85 5.84 -5.82 0.45
C TRP A 85 6.08 -5.12 1.78
N LEU A 86 6.98 -4.14 1.79
CA LEU A 86 7.19 -3.26 2.94
C LEU A 86 6.00 -2.30 3.08
N VAL A 87 5.37 -2.31 4.26
CA VAL A 87 4.30 -1.36 4.61
C VAL A 87 4.90 -0.16 5.35
N TYR A 88 5.73 -0.43 6.34
CA TYR A 88 6.33 0.60 7.18
C TYR A 88 7.74 0.22 7.60
N SER A 89 8.60 1.22 7.75
CA SER A 89 9.91 1.08 8.36
C SER A 89 10.25 2.34 9.13
N ASN A 90 10.72 2.19 10.37
CA ASN A 90 11.23 3.33 11.14
C ASN A 90 12.66 3.74 10.77
N LYS A 91 13.22 3.22 9.67
CA LYS A 91 14.54 3.60 9.18
C LYS A 91 14.47 4.95 8.46
N GLN A 92 15.40 5.82 8.79
CA GLN A 92 15.51 7.14 8.20
C GLN A 92 16.95 7.37 7.75
N LYS A 93 17.12 7.88 6.54
CA LYS A 93 18.44 8.33 6.08
C LYS A 93 18.81 9.59 6.85
N GLN A 94 20.05 9.68 7.32
CA GLN A 94 20.51 10.86 8.06
C GLN A 94 20.25 12.16 7.27
N GLY A 95 19.55 13.12 7.89
CA GLY A 95 19.35 14.48 7.34
C GLY A 95 18.05 14.77 6.57
N ARG A 96 17.00 13.94 6.66
CA ARG A 96 15.68 14.24 6.06
C ARG A 96 14.53 14.06 7.04
N GLU A 97 13.94 15.12 7.57
CA GLU A 97 12.66 15.05 8.31
C GLU A 97 11.48 14.86 7.35
N VAL A 98 10.46 14.09 7.75
CA VAL A 98 9.21 13.89 6.99
C VAL A 98 8.03 14.32 7.84
N SER A 99 7.22 15.24 7.33
CA SER A 99 6.02 15.79 7.97
C SER A 99 4.75 15.04 7.55
N LYS A 100 3.94 14.63 8.53
CA LYS A 100 2.72 13.78 8.41
C LYS A 100 1.48 14.49 7.84
N ILE A 101 0.55 13.69 7.27
CA ILE A 101 -0.84 14.05 6.97
C ILE A 101 -1.77 12.90 7.41
N THR A 102 -2.97 13.21 7.95
CA THR A 102 -3.95 12.26 8.52
C THR A 102 -5.30 12.31 7.81
N GLY A 103 -6.06 11.20 7.84
CA GLY A 103 -7.46 11.09 7.41
C GLY A 103 -8.04 9.70 7.70
N PHE A 104 -9.31 9.63 8.15
CA PHE A 104 -10.03 8.47 8.71
C PHE A 104 -11.30 8.10 7.89
N ALA A 105 -11.68 6.80 7.83
CA ALA A 105 -13.08 6.28 7.76
C ALA A 105 -13.15 4.73 7.78
N THR A 106 -14.07 4.10 8.54
CA THR A 106 -13.96 2.70 9.04
C THR A 106 -14.86 1.61 8.42
N SER A 107 -14.37 0.35 8.35
CA SER A 107 -15.12 -0.91 8.62
C SER A 107 -14.17 -2.09 8.96
N GLU A 108 -14.68 -3.18 9.55
CA GLU A 108 -13.92 -4.22 10.28
C GLU A 108 -13.29 -5.34 9.39
N LEU A 109 -12.05 -5.73 9.70
CA LEU A 109 -11.30 -6.88 9.13
C LEU A 109 -10.80 -7.79 10.27
N THR A 110 -10.92 -9.12 10.16
CA THR A 110 -10.50 -9.98 11.28
C THR A 110 -8.98 -10.17 11.28
N ILE A 111 -8.33 -9.81 12.39
CA ILE A 111 -6.90 -9.98 12.59
C ILE A 111 -6.63 -10.87 13.81
N GLU A 112 -5.92 -11.97 13.58
CA GLU A 112 -5.58 -12.94 14.63
C GLU A 112 -4.07 -13.13 14.76
N PRO A 113 -3.52 -13.16 15.99
CA PRO A 113 -2.12 -13.50 16.23
C PRO A 113 -1.92 -15.00 15.97
N LYS A 114 -0.88 -15.37 15.21
CA LYS A 114 -0.65 -16.79 14.87
C LYS A 114 0.68 -17.32 15.34
N GLU A 115 1.77 -16.58 15.16
CA GLU A 115 3.11 -17.12 15.39
C GLU A 115 4.16 -16.07 15.77
N LYS A 116 5.04 -16.43 16.70
CA LYS A 116 6.25 -15.68 17.03
C LYS A 116 7.34 -16.01 16.02
N LEU A 117 8.01 -15.00 15.50
CA LEU A 117 9.09 -15.15 14.54
C LEU A 117 10.44 -14.97 15.23
N ASP A 118 11.39 -15.88 14.97
CA ASP A 118 12.79 -15.70 15.36
C ASP A 118 13.61 -15.11 14.19
N ILE A 119 13.21 -13.91 13.76
CA ILE A 119 13.85 -13.17 12.66
C ILE A 119 14.34 -11.83 13.19
N LYS A 120 15.56 -11.47 12.83
CA LYS A 120 16.21 -10.20 13.15
C LYS A 120 16.72 -9.54 11.89
N GLU A 121 16.35 -8.28 11.68
CA GLU A 121 16.86 -7.45 10.61
C GLU A 121 17.83 -6.39 11.16
N THR A 122 18.85 -6.03 10.37
CA THR A 122 19.90 -5.09 10.76
C THR A 122 19.73 -3.75 10.06
N LEU A 123 20.18 -2.68 10.71
CA LEU A 123 20.15 -1.34 10.14
C LEU A 123 21.30 -1.17 9.13
N PRO A 124 21.03 -0.78 7.87
CA PRO A 124 22.09 -0.51 6.90
C PRO A 124 22.95 0.71 7.29
N GLU A 125 24.18 0.76 6.81
CA GLU A 125 25.07 1.91 7.03
C GLU A 125 24.45 3.22 6.48
N GLY A 126 24.60 4.32 7.23
CA GLY A 126 24.07 5.64 6.87
C GLY A 126 22.58 5.86 7.20
N TYR A 127 21.93 4.89 7.84
CA TYR A 127 20.56 5.02 8.35
C TYR A 127 20.55 5.11 9.88
N MET A 128 19.49 5.71 10.42
CA MET A 128 19.17 5.75 11.84
C MET A 128 17.73 5.27 12.04
N THR A 129 17.42 4.78 13.22
CA THR A 129 16.04 4.47 13.62
C THR A 129 15.40 5.74 14.16
N HIS A 130 14.12 5.92 13.84
CA HIS A 130 13.29 6.99 14.39
C HIS A 130 12.25 6.40 15.33
N GLU A 131 12.06 7.06 16.47
CA GLU A 131 11.02 6.73 17.44
C GLU A 131 9.87 7.73 17.31
N GLY A 132 8.67 7.27 17.63
CA GLY A 132 7.49 8.12 17.66
C GLY A 132 6.31 7.52 16.94
N GLN A 133 5.28 8.34 16.80
CA GLN A 133 4.07 7.96 16.11
C GLN A 133 4.30 7.93 14.59
N PHE A 134 3.60 7.08 13.89
CA PHE A 134 3.45 7.08 12.45
C PHE A 134 1.96 7.03 12.09
N SER A 135 1.54 7.66 11.00
CA SER A 135 0.11 7.75 10.66
C SER A 135 -0.07 7.62 9.17
N ASN A 136 -0.95 6.68 8.79
CA ASN A 136 -1.32 6.39 7.41
C ASN A 136 -0.08 6.13 6.53
N GLU A 137 0.93 5.50 7.12
CA GLU A 137 2.17 5.20 6.41
C GLU A 137 1.97 4.00 5.49
N CYS A 138 2.51 4.13 4.29
CA CYS A 138 2.69 3.05 3.35
C CYS A 138 4.05 3.28 2.66
N ALA A 139 4.76 2.19 2.38
CA ALA A 139 5.98 2.22 1.59
C ALA A 139 5.69 1.65 0.21
N GLU A 140 5.80 0.33 0.06
CA GLU A 140 5.52 -0.37 -1.21
C GLU A 140 4.01 -0.64 -1.38
N THR A 141 3.24 -0.57 -0.30
CA THR A 141 1.82 -0.88 -0.29
C THR A 141 0.90 0.31 -0.55
N CYS A 142 1.44 1.47 -0.94
CA CYS A 142 0.63 2.63 -1.30
C CYS A 142 -0.21 2.38 -2.56
N ILE A 143 0.32 1.59 -3.48
CA ILE A 143 -0.33 1.16 -4.72
C ILE A 143 0.01 -0.32 -4.90
N LEU A 144 -1.00 -1.17 -4.83
CA LEU A 144 -0.91 -2.62 -4.98
C LEU A 144 -1.70 -3.03 -6.21
N ASP A 145 -1.19 -4.03 -6.92
CA ASP A 145 -1.97 -4.73 -7.94
C ASP A 145 -2.93 -5.71 -7.23
N SER A 146 -4.22 -5.40 -7.30
CA SER A 146 -5.29 -6.18 -6.69
C SER A 146 -5.29 -7.64 -7.16
N ASN A 147 -4.76 -7.91 -8.36
CA ASN A 147 -4.65 -9.24 -8.93
C ASN A 147 -3.57 -10.10 -8.27
N LEU A 148 -2.67 -9.51 -7.47
CA LEU A 148 -1.66 -10.25 -6.72
C LEU A 148 -2.21 -10.80 -5.38
N LEU A 149 -3.34 -10.29 -4.91
CA LEU A 149 -4.03 -10.72 -3.70
C LEU A 149 -5.32 -11.48 -4.03
N LYS A 150 -5.16 -12.67 -4.64
CA LYS A 150 -6.28 -13.53 -5.06
C LYS A 150 -6.87 -14.36 -3.93
N ASP A 151 -6.12 -14.53 -2.85
CA ASP A 151 -6.54 -15.30 -1.69
C ASP A 151 -7.39 -14.43 -0.75
N SER A 152 -8.27 -15.08 0.02
CA SER A 152 -9.00 -14.46 1.13
C SER A 152 -8.11 -14.26 2.37
N GLU A 153 -6.81 -14.53 2.25
CA GLU A 153 -5.85 -14.51 3.33
C GLU A 153 -4.56 -13.80 2.94
N ALA A 154 -4.02 -13.03 3.86
CA ALA A 154 -2.69 -12.43 3.80
C ALA A 154 -2.09 -12.42 5.20
N TRP A 155 -0.83 -11.98 5.31
CA TRP A 155 -0.14 -11.90 6.58
C TRP A 155 0.47 -10.52 6.79
N LEU A 156 0.32 -9.98 7.99
CA LEU A 156 1.16 -8.91 8.49
C LEU A 156 2.30 -9.50 9.30
N GLU A 157 3.52 -9.32 8.80
CA GLU A 157 4.73 -9.69 9.49
C GLU A 157 5.36 -8.45 10.12
N ILE A 158 5.44 -8.42 11.43
CA ILE A 158 6.05 -7.33 12.18
C ILE A 158 7.39 -7.82 12.71
N ILE A 159 8.46 -7.16 12.29
CA ILE A 159 9.83 -7.45 12.72
C ILE A 159 10.29 -6.31 13.62
N VAL A 160 10.65 -6.64 14.86
CA VAL A 160 11.17 -5.65 15.83
C VAL A 160 12.54 -6.06 16.36
N GLY A 161 13.43 -5.08 16.42
CA GLY A 161 14.77 -5.21 16.98
C GLY A 161 14.78 -5.14 18.50
N ASN A 162 15.94 -5.38 19.09
CA ASN A 162 16.13 -5.35 20.54
C ASN A 162 15.64 -4.03 21.16
N GLN A 163 15.07 -4.12 22.37
CA GLN A 163 14.60 -2.97 23.15
C GLN A 163 13.60 -2.08 22.41
N THR A 164 12.85 -2.65 21.46
CA THR A 164 11.86 -1.92 20.64
C THR A 164 10.49 -2.49 20.89
N ARG A 165 9.49 -1.61 21.03
CA ARG A 165 8.08 -1.96 21.09
C ARG A 165 7.35 -1.19 20.01
N MET A 166 6.46 -1.87 19.32
CA MET A 166 5.61 -1.29 18.30
C MET A 166 4.15 -1.50 18.67
N LYS A 167 3.38 -0.44 18.57
CA LYS A 167 1.92 -0.48 18.63
C LYS A 167 1.37 -0.18 17.24
N ILE A 168 0.51 -1.03 16.72
CA ILE A 168 -0.31 -0.74 15.54
C ILE A 168 -1.69 -0.35 16.04
N SER A 169 -2.09 0.87 15.71
CA SER A 169 -3.35 1.49 16.15
C SER A 169 -4.43 1.40 15.07
N ASP A 170 -4.07 1.46 13.79
CA ASP A 170 -5.06 1.35 12.72
C ASP A 170 -4.44 0.70 11.48
N ILE A 171 -5.29 0.01 10.72
CA ILE A 171 -5.03 -0.40 9.34
C ILE A 171 -6.03 0.27 8.42
N ILE A 172 -5.53 0.83 7.32
CA ILE A 172 -6.35 1.41 6.26
C ILE A 172 -6.08 0.62 5.00
N PHE A 173 -7.11 0.09 4.37
CA PHE A 173 -6.96 -0.65 3.12
C PHE A 173 -8.02 -0.20 2.11
N THR A 174 -7.65 -0.20 0.84
CA THR A 174 -8.57 0.10 -0.25
C THR A 174 -8.75 -1.17 -1.07
N VAL A 175 -9.98 -1.44 -1.50
CA VAL A 175 -10.29 -2.56 -2.40
C VAL A 175 -10.98 -2.03 -3.65
N GLU A 176 -10.82 -2.74 -4.77
CA GLU A 176 -11.66 -2.52 -5.94
C GLU A 176 -13.06 -3.02 -5.65
N THR A 177 -14.06 -2.17 -5.87
CA THR A 177 -15.45 -2.61 -5.88
C THR A 177 -15.77 -3.12 -7.28
N PRO A 178 -16.33 -4.33 -7.45
CA PRO A 178 -16.89 -4.71 -8.72
C PRO A 178 -17.99 -3.70 -9.09
N GLU A 179 -18.04 -3.27 -10.35
CA GLU A 179 -19.17 -2.50 -10.85
C GLU A 179 -20.46 -3.26 -10.52
N VAL A 180 -21.39 -2.58 -9.87
CA VAL A 180 -22.71 -3.12 -9.57
C VAL A 180 -23.42 -3.29 -10.91
N GLU A 181 -23.61 -4.54 -11.35
CA GLU A 181 -24.56 -4.88 -12.43
C GLU A 181 -26.00 -4.56 -12.03
#